data_AF-A0A7V2T3B6-F1
#
_entry.id   AF-A0A7V2T3B6-F1
#
_cell.length_a   1.000
_cell.length_b   1.000
_cell.length_c   1.000
_cell.angle_alpha   90.00
_cell.angle_beta   90.00
_cell.angle_gamma   90.00
#
_symmetry.space_group_name_H-M   'P 1'
#
loop_
_entity.id
_entity.type
_entity.pdbx_description
1 polymer ?
#
loop_
_entity_poly.entity_id
_entity_poly.type
_entity_poly.pdbx_seq_one_letter_code
_entity_poly.pdbx_strand_id
1 'polypeptide(L)'
;GLSFTTDWIAISLALYIIAGLCWIPVVWLQIRMKALALQASETKTDLPKQYWHYARLWFWLGIPAFLAMMTIVLLMVFKPIFL
;
A
#
# COMPACT_ATOMS: atom_id res chain seq x y z
N GLY A 1 1.27 34.72 -5.98
CA GLY A 1 0.91 33.34 -6.38
C GLY A 1 1.70 32.40 -5.51
N LEU A 2 1.06 31.41 -4.88
CA LEU A 2 1.78 30.45 -4.04
C LEU A 2 2.80 29.72 -4.91
N SER A 3 4.07 29.96 -4.63
CA SER A 3 5.18 29.32 -5.32
C SER A 3 5.11 27.82 -5.05
N PHE A 4 4.98 27.00 -6.11
CA PHE A 4 4.99 25.53 -6.05
C PHE A 4 6.37 24.95 -5.67
N THR A 5 7.19 25.75 -4.97
CA THR A 5 8.56 25.49 -4.55
C THR A 5 8.61 25.29 -3.05
N THR A 6 7.72 24.47 -2.51
CA THR A 6 7.87 24.01 -1.13
C THR A 6 8.21 22.55 -1.16
N ASP A 7 9.43 22.22 -0.75
CA ASP A 7 10.04 20.88 -0.85
C ASP A 7 9.15 19.77 -0.27
N TRP A 8 8.34 20.10 0.74
CA TRP A 8 7.37 19.17 1.33
C TRP A 8 6.29 18.70 0.33
N ILE A 9 5.88 19.51 -0.65
CA ILE A 9 4.89 19.13 -1.68
C ILE A 9 5.50 18.10 -2.62
N ALA A 10 6.74 18.33 -3.08
CA ALA A 10 7.45 17.41 -3.97
C ALA A 10 7.70 16.05 -3.27
N ILE A 11 8.14 16.08 -2.00
CA ILE A 11 8.34 14.87 -1.19
C ILE A 11 7.01 14.14 -0.97
N SER A 12 5.93 14.87 -0.64
CA SER A 12 4.60 14.27 -0.45
C SER A 12 4.08 13.62 -1.73
N LEU A 13 4.29 14.24 -2.89
CA LEU A 13 3.90 13.69 -4.18
C LEU A 13 4.69 12.42 -4.51
N ALA A 14 6.01 12.42 -4.29
CA ALA A 14 6.85 11.24 -4.48
C ALA A 14 6.42 10.09 -3.56
N LEU A 15 6.18 10.37 -2.28
CA LEU A 15 5.65 9.38 -1.34
C LEU A 15 4.26 8.87 -1.77
N TYR A 16 3.41 9.72 -2.33
CA TYR A 16 2.09 9.32 -2.83
C TYR A 16 2.19 8.38 -4.03
N ILE A 17 3.11 8.65 -4.96
CA ILE A 17 3.40 7.76 -6.09
C ILE A 17 3.92 6.41 -5.58
N ILE A 18 4.86 6.42 -4.63
CA ILE A 18 5.39 5.19 -4.02
C ILE A 18 4.27 4.42 -3.32
N ALA A 19 3.43 5.09 -2.52
CA ALA A 19 2.29 4.48 -1.86
C ALA A 19 1.31 3.86 -2.87
N GLY A 20 1.01 4.57 -3.97
CA GLY A 20 0.18 4.07 -5.05
C GLY A 20 0.78 2.86 -5.77
N LEU A 21 2.07 2.90 -6.09
CA LEU A 21 2.81 1.78 -6.69
C LEU A 21 2.87 0.57 -5.76
N CYS A 22 2.96 0.78 -4.44
CA CYS A 22 2.86 -0.30 -3.45
C CYS A 22 1.42 -0.81 -3.32
N TRP A 23 0.40 0.03 -3.50
CA TRP A 23 -1.00 -0.35 -3.34
C TRP A 23 -1.55 -1.18 -4.51
N ILE A 24 -1.17 -0.89 -5.75
CA ILE A 24 -1.61 -1.69 -6.92
C ILE A 24 -1.37 -3.20 -6.74
N PRO A 25 -0.16 -3.66 -6.35
CA PRO A 25 0.09 -5.08 -6.10
C PRO A 25 -0.68 -5.63 -4.90
N VAL A 26 -0.99 -4.81 -3.87
CA VAL A 26 -1.85 -5.22 -2.75
C VAL A 26 -3.24 -5.61 -3.26
N VAL A 27 -3.86 -4.75 -4.07
CA VAL A 27 -5.22 -5.00 -4.61
C VAL A 27 -5.23 -6.22 -5.53
N TRP A 28 -4.22 -6.34 -6.39
CA TRP A 28 -4.08 -7.51 -7.25
C TRP A 28 -3.97 -8.81 -6.43
N LEU A 29 -3.21 -8.80 -5.34
CA LEU A 29 -3.11 -9.95 -4.45
C LEU A 29 -4.44 -10.26 -3.74
N GLN A 30 -5.18 -9.25 -3.31
CA GLN A 30 -6.51 -9.43 -2.69
C GLN A 30 -7.49 -10.13 -3.64
N ILE A 31 -7.54 -9.71 -4.90
CA ILE A 31 -8.39 -10.34 -5.93
C ILE A 31 -7.97 -11.80 -6.13
N ARG A 32 -6.67 -12.08 -6.20
CA ARG A 32 -6.15 -13.44 -6.40
C ARG A 32 -6.43 -14.36 -5.21
N MET A 33 -6.25 -13.86 -3.99
CA MET A 33 -6.59 -14.58 -2.76
C MET A 33 -8.08 -14.88 -2.67
N LYS A 34 -8.95 -13.93 -3.07
CA LYS A 34 -10.40 -14.16 -3.15
C LYS A 34 -10.74 -15.28 -4.13
N ALA A 35 -10.13 -15.31 -5.31
CA ALA A 35 -10.34 -16.38 -6.29
C ALA A 35 -9.94 -17.76 -5.74
N LEU A 36 -8.79 -17.85 -5.05
CA LEU A 36 -8.32 -19.08 -4.41
C LEU A 36 -9.25 -19.53 -3.26
N ALA A 37 -9.73 -18.60 -2.45
CA ALA A 37 -10.66 -18.90 -1.37
C ALA A 37 -12.03 -19.37 -1.91
N LEU A 38 -12.51 -18.76 -3.00
CA LEU A 38 -13.75 -19.18 -3.66
C LEU A 38 -13.62 -20.59 -4.23
N GLN A 39 -12.52 -20.89 -4.92
CA GLN A 39 -12.24 -22.22 -5.45
C GLN A 39 -12.17 -23.28 -4.34
N ALA A 40 -11.51 -22.97 -3.22
CA ALA A 40 -11.45 -23.86 -2.05
C ALA A 40 -12.84 -24.10 -1.43
N SER A 41 -13.65 -23.03 -1.35
CA SER A 41 -15.03 -23.10 -0.87
C SER A 41 -15.93 -23.97 -1.75
N GLU A 42 -15.82 -23.84 -3.08
CA GLU A 42 -16.61 -24.64 -4.04
C GLU A 42 -16.22 -26.11 -4.03
N THR A 43 -14.92 -26.39 -3.91
CA THR A 43 -14.38 -27.76 -3.89
C THR A 43 -14.43 -28.42 -2.51
N LYS A 44 -14.85 -27.67 -1.46
CA LYS A 44 -14.82 -28.10 -0.05
C LYS A 44 -13.43 -28.62 0.37
N THR A 45 -12.38 -28.00 -0.17
CA THR A 45 -10.99 -28.34 0.15
C THR A 45 -10.38 -27.25 1.03
N ASP A 46 -9.31 -27.61 1.74
CA ASP A 46 -8.55 -26.64 2.52
C ASP A 46 -7.91 -25.57 1.64
N LEU A 47 -7.67 -24.39 2.22
CA LEU A 47 -7.05 -23.29 1.50
C LEU A 47 -5.65 -23.70 0.98
N PRO A 48 -5.38 -23.51 -0.32
CA PRO A 48 -4.12 -23.95 -0.92
C PRO A 48 -2.93 -23.20 -0.33
N LYS A 49 -1.77 -23.86 -0.23
CA LYS A 49 -0.52 -23.26 0.27
C LYS A 49 -0.14 -21.97 -0.46
N GLN A 50 -0.57 -21.79 -1.71
CA GLN A 50 -0.38 -20.55 -2.48
C GLN A 50 -1.10 -19.34 -1.86
N TYR A 51 -2.28 -19.55 -1.27
CA TYR A 51 -3.01 -18.49 -0.56
C TYR A 51 -2.16 -17.92 0.58
N TRP A 52 -1.53 -18.79 1.37
CA TRP A 52 -0.67 -18.37 2.49
C TRP A 52 0.60 -17.64 2.06
N HIS A 53 1.17 -17.98 0.90
CA HIS A 53 2.29 -17.22 0.31
C HIS A 53 1.84 -15.82 -0.08
N TYR A 54 0.69 -15.70 -0.73
CA TYR A 54 0.12 -14.41 -1.07
C TYR A 54 -0.25 -13.61 0.19
N ALA A 55 -0.91 -14.22 1.19
CA ALA A 55 -1.25 -13.54 2.43
C ALA A 55 -0.03 -12.91 3.12
N ARG A 56 1.13 -13.60 3.14
CA ARG A 56 2.38 -13.03 3.65
C ARG A 56 2.89 -11.87 2.80
N LEU A 57 2.90 -11.99 1.48
CA LEU A 57 3.34 -10.92 0.59
C LEU A 57 2.43 -9.69 0.69
N TRP A 58 1.10 -9.89 0.77
CA TRP A 58 0.12 -8.83 0.99
C TRP A 58 0.37 -8.08 2.30
N PHE A 59 0.65 -8.81 3.38
CA PHE A 59 0.97 -8.22 4.67
C PHE A 59 2.26 -7.39 4.61
N TRP A 60 3.34 -7.95 4.05
CA TRP A 60 4.61 -7.24 3.88
C TRP A 60 4.51 -6.00 3.01
N LEU A 61 3.65 -6.02 1.99
CA LEU A 61 3.42 -4.89 1.08
C LEU A 61 2.49 -3.83 1.67
N GLY A 62 1.60 -4.22 2.60
CA GLY A 62 0.77 -3.29 3.36
C GLY A 62 1.58 -2.40 4.30
N ILE A 63 2.67 -2.92 4.89
CA ILE A 63 3.56 -2.16 5.78
C ILE A 63 4.15 -0.91 5.11
N PRO A 64 4.83 -0.98 3.95
CA PRO A 64 5.40 0.21 3.30
C PRO A 64 4.31 1.18 2.83
N ALA A 65 3.15 0.70 2.38
CA ALA A 65 2.04 1.57 2.00
C ALA A 65 1.48 2.35 3.21
N PHE A 66 1.33 1.68 4.36
CA PHE A 66 0.86 2.30 5.59
C PHE A 66 1.87 3.30 6.15
N LEU A 67 3.15 2.93 6.18
CA LEU A 67 4.24 3.80 6.60
C LEU A 67 4.36 5.05 5.70
N ALA A 68 4.19 4.88 4.38
CA ALA A 68 4.17 6.02 3.46
C ALA A 68 3.02 6.99 3.78
N MET A 69 1.82 6.47 4.02
CA MET A 69 0.68 7.31 4.44
C MET A 69 0.92 8.01 5.78
N MET A 70 1.44 7.30 6.79
CA MET A 70 1.85 7.91 8.05
C MET A 70 2.87 9.03 7.82
N THR A 71 3.88 8.80 6.98
CA THR A 71 4.92 9.79 6.67
C THR A 71 4.35 11.01 5.96
N ILE A 72 3.43 10.83 5.01
CA ILE A 72 2.72 11.93 4.33
C ILE A 72 1.91 12.74 5.33
N VAL A 73 1.14 12.08 6.21
CA VAL A 73 0.36 12.77 7.25
C VAL A 73 1.28 13.51 8.22
N LEU A 74 2.40 12.90 8.63
CA LEU A 74 3.41 13.58 9.46
C LEU A 74 3.97 14.82 8.74
N LEU A 75 4.33 14.72 7.46
CA LEU A 75 4.78 15.85 6.65
C LEU A 75 3.72 16.95 6.56
N MET A 76 2.45 16.59 6.38
CA MET A 76 1.34 17.55 6.31
C MET A 76 1.00 18.20 7.66
N VAL A 77 1.12 17.46 8.77
CA VAL A 77 0.79 17.93 10.12
C VAL A 77 1.93 18.76 10.69
N PHE A 78 3.13 18.22 10.67
CA PHE A 78 4.30 18.92 11.18
C PHE A 78 4.74 20.05 10.27
N LYS A 79 4.18 20.13 9.03
CA LYS A 79 4.54 21.09 7.95
C LYS A 79 5.97 21.52 8.17
N PRO A 80 7.00 20.74 7.81
CA PRO A 80 8.36 21.17 8.08
C PRO A 80 8.56 22.54 7.44
N ILE A 81 8.42 23.59 8.25
CA ILE A 81 8.86 24.95 8.02
C ILE A 81 10.36 24.86 8.31
N PHE A 82 11.06 24.00 7.55
CA PHE A 82 12.51 24.00 7.57
C PHE A 82 12.92 25.15 6.66
N LEU A 83 13.06 26.32 7.32
CA LEU A 83 13.90 27.48 7.03
C LEU A 83 13.77 28.15 5.65
#